data_AF-K1RUE4-F1
#
_entry.id   AF-K1RUE4-F1
#
_cell.length_a   1.000
_cell.length_b   1.000
_cell.length_c   1.000
_cell.angle_alpha   90.00
_cell.angle_beta   90.00
_cell.angle_gamma   90.00
#
_symmetry.space_group_name_H-M   'P 1'
#
loop_
_entity.id
_entity.type
_entity.pdbx_description
1 polymer ?
#
loop_
_entity_poly.entity_id
_entity_poly.type
_entity_poly.pdbx_seq_one_letter_code
_entity_poly.pdbx_strand_id
1 'polypeptide(L)'
;MEKTVRHTLAVYNPSEPELRFGIGYHPAFAIPFDDAHTPADYEFRFDKLESPLCVSCLPNGLLNGTDYHYLARNTRTVPLTDDLFDNDSHCMLNLRSKTLAIVEKDTGRAVRCNIEGYPYVLIWSKPEKPYRFVCIEPWHSLPGEENGPLTWEDRPCAAALHPGETWSTTLCTTFER
;
A
#
# COMPACT_ATOMS: atom_id res chain seq x y z
N MET A 1 6.04 18.80 -18.18
CA MET A 1 5.36 17.54 -18.55
C MET A 1 5.21 16.74 -17.27
N GLU A 2 4.00 16.29 -16.96
CA GLU A 2 3.76 15.40 -15.81
C GLU A 2 4.46 14.06 -16.08
N LYS A 3 5.41 13.67 -15.21
CA LYS A 3 6.16 12.41 -15.36
C LYS A 3 5.40 11.30 -14.63
N THR A 4 4.29 10.85 -15.21
CA THR A 4 3.43 9.81 -14.62
C THR A 4 3.62 8.48 -15.33
N VAL A 5 3.95 7.44 -14.57
CA VAL A 5 3.86 6.05 -15.00
C VAL A 5 2.45 5.54 -14.70
N ARG A 6 1.83 4.90 -15.70
CA ARG A 6 0.54 4.22 -15.54
C ARG A 6 0.76 2.71 -15.71
N HIS A 7 0.48 1.96 -14.66
CA HIS A 7 0.57 0.51 -14.64
C HIS A 7 -0.85 -0.06 -14.45
N THR A 8 -1.38 -0.71 -15.49
CA THR A 8 -2.69 -1.35 -15.46
C THR A 8 -2.52 -2.86 -15.40
N LEU A 9 -3.15 -3.48 -14.42
CA LEU A 9 -3.30 -4.93 -14.31
C LEU A 9 -4.73 -5.31 -14.70
N ALA A 10 -4.87 -6.36 -15.49
CA ALA A 10 -6.17 -6.93 -15.86
C ALA A 10 -6.17 -8.44 -15.63
N VAL A 11 -7.28 -8.94 -15.12
CA VAL A 11 -7.54 -10.36 -14.86
C VAL A 11 -8.78 -10.74 -15.66
N TYR A 12 -8.66 -11.78 -16.49
CA TYR A 12 -9.74 -12.34 -17.29
C TYR A 12 -10.00 -13.77 -16.83
N ASN A 13 -11.27 -14.18 -16.73
CA ASN A 13 -11.64 -15.57 -16.47
C ASN A 13 -11.94 -16.32 -17.78
N PRO A 14 -11.00 -17.16 -18.29
CA PRO A 14 -11.24 -17.98 -19.48
C PRO A 14 -11.97 -19.29 -19.16
N SER A 15 -12.25 -19.60 -17.90
CA SER A 15 -12.72 -20.90 -17.44
C SER A 15 -14.20 -20.89 -17.08
N GLU A 16 -14.83 -22.07 -17.07
CA GLU A 16 -16.23 -22.27 -16.64
C GLU A 16 -16.48 -22.04 -15.13
N PRO A 17 -15.60 -22.42 -14.19
CA PRO A 17 -15.83 -22.05 -12.79
C PRO A 17 -15.61 -20.55 -12.55
N GLU A 18 -16.25 -20.03 -11.51
CA GLU A 18 -16.00 -18.68 -11.00
C GLU A 18 -14.54 -18.53 -10.55
N LEU A 19 -13.86 -17.48 -11.04
CA LEU A 19 -12.48 -17.17 -10.67
C LEU A 19 -12.45 -16.12 -9.57
N ARG A 20 -12.02 -16.52 -8.37
CA ARG A 20 -11.71 -15.62 -7.26
C ARG A 20 -10.22 -15.40 -7.15
N PHE A 21 -9.79 -14.16 -6.93
CA PHE A 21 -8.37 -13.84 -6.80
C PHE A 21 -8.11 -12.70 -5.82
N GLY A 22 -6.90 -12.66 -5.27
CA GLY A 22 -6.35 -11.49 -4.57
C GLY A 22 -5.34 -10.78 -5.46
N ILE A 23 -5.28 -9.45 -5.37
CA ILE A 23 -4.31 -8.65 -6.14
C ILE A 23 -3.98 -7.33 -5.45
N GLY A 24 -2.77 -6.86 -5.67
CA GLY A 24 -2.28 -5.57 -5.21
C GLY A 24 -0.98 -5.20 -5.92
N TYR A 25 -0.57 -3.94 -5.79
CA TYR A 25 0.72 -3.47 -6.27
C TYR A 25 1.73 -3.42 -5.13
N HIS A 26 3.02 -3.63 -5.42
CA HIS A 26 4.10 -3.54 -4.43
C HIS A 26 5.33 -2.76 -4.99
N PRO A 27 5.17 -1.52 -5.47
CA PRO A 27 6.31 -0.74 -5.94
C PRO A 27 7.15 -0.25 -4.77
N ALA A 28 8.47 -0.40 -4.91
CA ALA A 28 9.47 0.17 -4.02
C ALA A 28 10.13 1.39 -4.68
N PHE A 29 10.33 2.45 -3.91
CA PHE A 29 10.95 3.69 -4.37
C PHE A 29 12.22 3.96 -3.57
N ALA A 30 13.32 4.14 -4.28
CA ALA A 30 14.60 4.44 -3.66
C ALA A 30 14.56 5.77 -2.90
N ILE A 31 15.13 5.76 -1.70
CA ILE A 31 15.40 6.94 -0.88
C ILE A 31 16.81 6.81 -0.27
N PRO A 32 17.49 7.93 0.01
CA PRO A 32 17.16 9.29 -0.44
C PRO A 32 17.17 9.42 -1.98
N PHE A 33 16.55 10.47 -2.51
CA PHE A 33 16.51 10.77 -3.94
C PHE A 33 17.85 11.23 -4.50
N ASP A 34 18.77 11.66 -3.63
CA ASP A 34 20.17 12.00 -3.92
C ASP A 34 21.06 11.81 -2.68
N ASP A 35 22.35 12.11 -2.81
CA ASP A 35 23.34 11.92 -1.75
C ASP A 35 23.35 13.04 -0.68
N ALA A 36 22.52 14.08 -0.83
CA ALA A 36 22.47 15.21 0.09
C ALA A 36 21.47 15.03 1.24
N HIS A 37 20.58 14.04 1.14
CA HIS A 37 19.49 13.80 2.10
C HIS A 37 19.66 12.45 2.80
N THR A 38 18.89 12.28 3.87
CA THR A 38 18.77 11.06 4.66
C THR A 38 17.30 10.62 4.73
N PRO A 39 16.98 9.37 5.12
CA PRO A 39 15.59 8.96 5.29
C PRO A 39 14.77 9.88 6.21
N ALA A 40 15.40 10.46 7.23
CA ALA A 40 14.75 11.39 8.16
C ALA A 40 14.26 12.70 7.49
N ASP A 41 14.72 13.00 6.27
CA ASP A 41 14.28 14.16 5.48
C ASP A 41 12.98 13.89 4.70
N TYR A 42 12.47 12.66 4.76
CA TYR A 42 11.25 12.24 4.08
C TYR A 42 10.07 11.99 5.01
N GLU A 43 8.88 12.05 4.44
CA GLU A 43 7.63 11.65 5.08
C GLU A 43 6.69 11.01 4.05
N PHE A 44 5.76 10.19 4.54
CA PHE A 44 4.56 9.86 3.78
C PHE A 44 3.54 10.98 3.97
N ARG A 45 2.91 11.44 2.88
CA ARG A 45 1.95 12.53 2.88
C ARG A 45 0.65 12.14 2.18
N PHE A 46 -0.44 12.20 2.94
CA PHE A 46 -1.81 12.06 2.48
C PHE A 46 -2.32 13.38 1.87
N ASP A 47 -3.18 13.30 0.85
CA ASP A 47 -3.82 14.50 0.27
C ASP A 47 -5.02 15.02 1.10
N LYS A 48 -5.49 14.23 2.08
CA LYS A 48 -6.48 14.62 3.08
C LYS A 48 -5.99 14.33 4.49
N LEU A 49 -6.69 14.91 5.46
CA LEU A 49 -6.47 14.61 6.87
C LEU A 49 -6.93 13.19 7.17
N GLU A 50 -6.14 12.40 7.87
CA GLU A 50 -6.42 10.99 8.17
C GLU A 50 -6.11 10.63 9.63
N SER A 51 -6.73 9.54 10.07
CA SER A 51 -6.30 8.75 11.22
C SER A 51 -6.17 7.31 10.72
N PRO A 52 -5.05 6.91 10.10
CA PRO A 52 -4.93 5.62 9.44
C PRO A 52 -5.05 4.48 10.46
N LEU A 53 -6.10 3.68 10.33
CA LEU A 53 -6.30 2.45 11.09
C LEU A 53 -5.56 1.32 10.38
N CYS A 54 -4.63 0.68 11.06
CA CYS A 54 -3.83 -0.41 10.54
C CYS A 54 -4.30 -1.76 11.06
N VAL A 55 -4.22 -2.78 10.19
CA VAL A 55 -4.30 -4.20 10.58
C VAL A 55 -2.90 -4.80 10.72
N SER A 56 -2.77 -5.76 11.62
CA SER A 56 -1.53 -6.52 11.82
C SER A 56 -1.58 -7.87 11.10
N CYS A 57 -0.43 -8.24 10.52
CA CYS A 57 -0.17 -9.59 10.01
C CYS A 57 0.91 -10.33 10.84
N LEU A 58 1.27 -9.81 12.02
CA LEU A 58 2.27 -10.44 12.87
C LEU A 58 1.68 -11.65 13.63
N PRO A 59 2.52 -12.67 13.93
CA PRO A 59 3.95 -12.76 13.64
C PRO A 59 4.30 -13.52 12.34
N ASN A 60 3.31 -14.10 11.66
CA ASN A 60 3.51 -15.13 10.63
C ASN A 60 3.08 -14.68 9.21
N GLY A 61 2.72 -13.42 9.04
CA GLY A 61 2.23 -12.88 7.77
C GLY A 61 0.74 -13.13 7.52
N LEU A 62 0.00 -13.70 8.48
CA LEU A 62 -1.45 -13.90 8.41
C LEU A 62 -2.18 -12.85 9.25
N LEU A 63 -3.37 -12.46 8.82
CA LEU A 63 -4.22 -11.57 9.63
C LEU A 63 -4.62 -12.30 10.91
N ASN A 64 -4.31 -11.71 12.07
CA ASN A 64 -4.72 -12.26 13.36
C ASN A 64 -6.17 -11.90 13.74
N GLY A 65 -6.75 -10.90 13.07
CA GLY A 65 -8.15 -10.47 13.24
C GLY A 65 -8.44 -9.70 14.53
N THR A 66 -7.46 -9.52 15.42
CA THR A 66 -7.65 -8.87 16.73
C THR A 66 -6.86 -7.58 16.88
N ASP A 67 -5.73 -7.47 16.18
CA ASP A 67 -4.78 -6.39 16.42
C ASP A 67 -4.96 -5.28 15.41
N TYR A 68 -5.61 -4.23 15.89
CA TYR A 68 -5.75 -2.97 15.17
C TYR A 68 -5.06 -1.89 15.98
N HIS A 69 -4.24 -1.09 15.30
CA HIS A 69 -3.67 0.10 15.88
C HIS A 69 -3.83 1.23 14.88
N TYR A 70 -3.65 2.46 15.33
CA TYR A 70 -3.61 3.56 14.39
C TYR A 70 -2.21 4.10 14.30
N LEU A 71 -1.73 4.22 13.07
CA LEU A 71 -0.39 4.70 12.77
C LEU A 71 -0.22 6.17 13.17
N ALA A 72 -1.28 6.96 12.99
CA ALA A 72 -1.32 8.35 13.41
C ALA A 72 -2.75 8.84 13.66
N ARG A 73 -2.86 10.06 14.19
CA ARG A 73 -4.12 10.70 14.58
C ARG A 73 -4.24 12.05 13.93
N ASN A 74 -5.32 12.28 13.19
CA ASN A 74 -5.71 13.60 12.69
C ASN A 74 -4.54 14.35 12.02
N THR A 75 -3.85 13.67 11.11
CA THR A 75 -2.64 14.18 10.45
C THR A 75 -2.72 13.98 8.94
N ARG A 76 -1.92 14.74 8.20
CA ARG A 76 -1.68 14.52 6.77
C ARG A 76 -0.35 13.83 6.51
N THR A 77 0.46 13.61 7.53
CA THR A 77 1.82 13.13 7.37
C THR A 77 2.15 12.02 8.37
N VAL A 78 3.00 11.10 7.93
CA VAL A 78 3.70 10.11 8.76
C VAL A 78 5.19 10.28 8.48
N PRO A 79 5.98 10.79 9.44
CA PRO A 79 7.42 10.95 9.25
C PRO A 79 8.10 9.61 9.03
N LEU A 80 9.13 9.58 8.17
CA LEU A 80 9.96 8.40 8.01
C LEU A 80 11.03 8.35 9.11
N THR A 81 10.63 7.93 10.30
CA THR A 81 11.54 7.70 11.42
C THR A 81 12.26 6.37 11.27
N ASP A 82 13.45 6.24 11.88
CA ASP A 82 14.27 5.02 11.79
C ASP A 82 13.60 3.79 12.40
N ASP A 83 12.54 3.93 13.19
CA ASP A 83 11.79 2.87 13.85
C ASP A 83 10.43 2.58 13.20
N LEU A 84 10.05 3.30 12.13
CA LEU A 84 8.72 3.21 11.53
C LEU A 84 8.36 1.78 11.13
N PHE A 85 9.32 0.98 10.66
CA PHE A 85 9.10 -0.40 10.18
C PHE A 85 9.71 -1.47 11.09
N ASP A 86 10.03 -1.15 12.35
CA ASP A 86 10.61 -2.12 13.30
C ASP A 86 9.63 -3.26 13.64
N ASN A 87 8.32 -3.01 13.51
CA ASN A 87 7.25 -3.99 13.71
C ASN A 87 6.52 -4.33 12.40
N ASP A 88 7.28 -4.52 11.32
CA ASP A 88 6.77 -4.85 9.98
C ASP A 88 6.07 -3.67 9.27
N SER A 89 5.26 -3.98 8.27
CA SER A 89 4.49 -3.06 7.45
C SER A 89 3.28 -2.45 8.17
N HIS A 90 2.79 -1.32 7.65
CA HIS A 90 1.56 -0.68 8.12
C HIS A 90 0.47 -0.77 7.08
N CYS A 91 -0.48 -1.68 7.27
CA CYS A 91 -1.62 -1.89 6.37
C CYS A 91 -2.83 -1.03 6.73
N MET A 92 -2.95 0.13 6.10
CA MET A 92 -4.01 1.10 6.41
C MET A 92 -5.32 0.75 5.70
N LEU A 93 -6.42 0.77 6.45
CA LEU A 93 -7.76 0.47 5.96
C LEU A 93 -8.50 1.74 5.51
N ASN A 94 -9.17 1.66 4.35
CA ASN A 94 -10.20 2.61 3.90
C ASN A 94 -9.81 4.09 4.04
N LEU A 95 -8.61 4.45 3.57
CA LEU A 95 -8.18 5.84 3.51
C LEU A 95 -9.16 6.67 2.68
N ARG A 96 -9.47 7.88 3.13
CA ARG A 96 -10.31 8.86 2.41
C ARG A 96 -9.53 9.61 1.34
N SER A 97 -8.22 9.60 1.49
CA SER A 97 -7.23 10.23 0.64
C SER A 97 -7.23 9.59 -0.74
N LYS A 98 -7.05 10.40 -1.78
CA LYS A 98 -6.97 9.90 -3.15
C LYS A 98 -5.54 9.58 -3.55
N THR A 99 -4.56 10.18 -2.88
CA THR A 99 -3.14 9.94 -3.13
C THR A 99 -2.35 9.82 -1.84
N LEU A 100 -1.30 9.02 -1.90
CA LEU A 100 -0.23 8.95 -0.90
C LEU A 100 1.09 9.22 -1.61
N ALA A 101 1.94 10.05 -1.00
CA ALA A 101 3.23 10.42 -1.56
C ALA A 101 4.37 10.21 -0.57
N ILE A 102 5.55 9.86 -1.07
CA ILE A 102 6.82 10.01 -0.35
C ILE A 102 7.32 11.41 -0.70
N VAL A 103 7.49 12.28 0.28
CA VAL A 103 7.85 13.69 0.08
C VAL A 103 9.13 14.02 0.83
N GLU A 104 10.10 14.59 0.12
CA GLU A 104 11.26 15.26 0.71
C GLU A 104 10.85 16.64 1.23
N LYS A 105 11.04 16.90 2.53
CA LYS A 105 10.36 17.99 3.22
C LYS A 105 10.78 19.40 2.78
N ASP A 106 12.06 19.60 2.49
CA ASP A 106 12.65 20.93 2.23
C ASP A 106 12.55 21.35 0.77
N THR A 107 12.66 20.42 -0.18
CA THR A 107 12.53 20.71 -1.62
C THR A 107 11.10 20.51 -2.15
N GLY A 108 10.32 19.66 -1.48
CA GLY A 108 9.01 19.23 -1.96
C GLY A 108 9.05 18.18 -3.08
N ARG A 109 10.23 17.68 -3.47
CA ARG A 109 10.35 16.55 -4.40
C ARG A 109 9.56 15.36 -3.87
N ALA A 110 8.85 14.67 -4.75
CA ALA A 110 7.95 13.62 -4.35
C ALA A 110 7.80 12.49 -5.37
N VAL A 111 7.44 11.32 -4.85
CA VAL A 111 6.84 10.23 -5.61
C VAL A 111 5.42 10.02 -5.09
N ARG A 112 4.42 10.18 -5.96
CA ARG A 112 3.00 10.13 -5.57
C ARG A 112 2.25 9.03 -6.28
N CYS A 113 1.55 8.20 -5.52
CA CYS A 113 0.68 7.15 -6.04
C CYS A 113 -0.79 7.54 -5.86
N ASN A 114 -1.64 7.25 -6.85
CA ASN A 114 -3.08 7.22 -6.59
C ASN A 114 -3.42 5.99 -5.74
N ILE A 115 -4.24 6.21 -4.73
CA ILE A 115 -4.76 5.18 -3.83
C ILE A 115 -6.29 5.19 -3.77
N GLU A 116 -6.94 6.11 -4.49
CA GLU A 116 -8.40 6.15 -4.59
C GLU A 116 -8.94 4.81 -5.12
N GLY A 117 -9.93 4.26 -4.42
CA GLY A 117 -10.58 3.01 -4.78
C GLY A 117 -9.88 1.74 -4.30
N TYR A 118 -8.72 1.86 -3.64
CA TYR A 118 -8.08 0.72 -2.97
C TYR A 118 -8.56 0.63 -1.51
N PRO A 119 -9.14 -0.50 -1.08
CA PRO A 119 -9.59 -0.68 0.30
C PRO A 119 -8.43 -0.73 1.31
N TYR A 120 -7.23 -1.09 0.83
CA TYR A 120 -6.04 -1.24 1.66
C TYR A 120 -4.85 -0.55 1.02
N VAL A 121 -4.05 0.14 1.84
CA VAL A 121 -2.78 0.74 1.42
C VAL A 121 -1.71 0.38 2.44
N LEU A 122 -0.70 -0.37 2.00
CA LEU A 122 0.47 -0.67 2.81
C LEU A 122 1.54 0.40 2.63
N ILE A 123 2.28 0.68 3.69
CA ILE A 123 3.63 1.23 3.59
C ILE A 123 4.62 0.27 4.25
N TRP A 124 5.79 0.11 3.65
CA TRP A 124 6.80 -0.82 4.14
C TRP A 124 8.22 -0.43 3.70
N SER A 125 9.20 -0.82 4.48
CA SER A 125 10.58 -1.00 4.05
C SER A 125 11.10 -2.25 4.75
N LYS A 126 12.10 -2.89 4.14
CA LYS A 126 12.92 -3.85 4.89
C LYS A 126 13.48 -3.13 6.14
N PRO A 127 13.45 -3.74 7.34
CA PRO A 127 13.97 -3.15 8.58
C PRO A 127 15.51 -3.18 8.63
N GLU A 128 16.15 -2.74 7.54
CA GLU A 128 17.58 -2.61 7.39
C GLU A 128 17.92 -1.11 7.35
N LYS A 129 18.71 -0.66 8.32
CA LYS A 129 19.00 0.76 8.53
C LYS A 129 20.37 1.15 7.94
N PRO A 130 20.50 2.34 7.33
CA PRO A 130 19.41 3.27 7.02
C PRO A 130 18.52 2.71 5.89
N TYR A 131 17.23 3.04 5.90
CA TYR A 131 16.32 2.62 4.85
C TYR A 131 16.80 3.10 3.47
N ARG A 132 16.82 2.20 2.49
CA ARG A 132 17.28 2.47 1.12
C ARG A 132 16.15 2.59 0.11
N PHE A 133 14.95 2.16 0.52
CA PHE A 133 13.74 2.28 -0.25
C PHE A 133 12.55 2.29 0.71
N VAL A 134 11.41 2.75 0.22
CA VAL A 134 10.12 2.55 0.88
C VAL A 134 9.06 2.20 -0.17
N CYS A 135 8.05 1.44 0.24
CA CYS A 135 6.94 1.01 -0.60
C CYS A 135 5.68 1.81 -0.30
N ILE A 136 4.87 2.01 -1.34
CA ILE A 136 3.46 2.37 -1.23
C ILE A 136 2.69 1.31 -1.99
N GLU A 137 1.82 0.56 -1.32
CA GLU A 137 1.27 -0.68 -1.85
C GLU A 137 -0.26 -0.67 -1.79
N PRO A 138 -0.94 -0.17 -2.84
CA PRO A 138 -2.39 -0.18 -2.91
C PRO A 138 -2.89 -1.58 -3.28
N TRP A 139 -3.69 -2.19 -2.41
CA TRP A 139 -4.16 -3.56 -2.51
C TRP A 139 -5.69 -3.64 -2.56
N HIS A 140 -6.21 -4.64 -3.27
CA HIS A 140 -7.63 -5.02 -3.30
C HIS A 140 -7.94 -6.24 -2.43
N SER A 141 -6.93 -6.86 -1.83
CA SER A 141 -7.08 -8.03 -0.97
C SER A 141 -6.01 -8.02 0.12
N LEU A 142 -6.30 -8.67 1.24
CA LEU A 142 -5.35 -8.89 2.32
C LEU A 142 -4.81 -10.33 2.31
N PRO A 143 -3.73 -10.62 3.06
CA PRO A 143 -3.34 -11.98 3.39
C PRO A 143 -4.47 -12.77 4.05
N GLY A 144 -4.36 -14.10 4.03
CA GLY A 144 -5.31 -14.96 4.73
C GLY A 144 -5.29 -14.74 6.24
N GLU A 145 -6.38 -15.10 6.90
CA GLU A 145 -6.49 -15.05 8.36
C GLU A 145 -5.86 -16.29 9.00
N GLU A 146 -5.27 -16.15 10.18
CA GLU A 146 -4.57 -17.24 10.89
C GLU A 146 -5.48 -18.44 11.15
N ASN A 147 -6.74 -18.18 11.51
CA ASN A 147 -7.77 -19.19 11.73
C ASN A 147 -8.91 -19.11 10.70
N GLY A 148 -8.61 -18.52 9.53
CA GLY A 148 -9.58 -18.32 8.47
C GLY A 148 -9.96 -19.59 7.73
N PRO A 149 -10.97 -19.51 6.84
CA PRO A 149 -11.36 -20.64 6.01
C PRO A 149 -10.21 -21.09 5.10
N LEU A 150 -10.09 -22.41 4.92
CA LEU A 150 -9.20 -23.01 3.92
C LEU A 150 -9.84 -23.09 2.54
N THR A 151 -11.17 -23.13 2.50
CA THR A 151 -11.99 -23.05 1.29
C THR A 151 -11.80 -21.69 0.64
N TRP A 152 -11.51 -21.67 -0.66
CA TRP A 152 -11.15 -20.44 -1.38
C TRP A 152 -12.36 -19.51 -1.56
N GLU A 153 -13.54 -20.10 -1.73
CA GLU A 153 -14.81 -19.41 -1.94
C GLU A 153 -15.25 -18.59 -0.72
N ASP A 154 -14.84 -19.01 0.47
CA ASP A 154 -15.16 -18.34 1.74
C ASP A 154 -14.17 -17.22 2.08
N ARG A 155 -13.08 -17.06 1.30
CA ARG A 155 -12.08 -16.01 1.54
C ARG A 155 -12.50 -14.69 0.91
N PRO A 156 -12.21 -13.55 1.56
CA PRO A 156 -12.23 -12.25 0.91
C PRO A 156 -11.36 -12.27 -0.35
N CYS A 157 -11.87 -11.72 -1.44
CA CYS A 157 -11.17 -11.63 -2.72
C CYS A 157 -11.25 -10.20 -3.27
N ALA A 158 -10.34 -9.86 -4.18
CA ALA A 158 -10.38 -8.60 -4.91
C ALA A 158 -11.60 -8.53 -5.84
N ALA A 159 -11.88 -9.65 -6.52
CA ALA A 159 -13.09 -9.86 -7.31
C ALA A 159 -13.37 -11.36 -7.48
N ALA A 160 -14.63 -11.68 -7.74
CA ALA A 160 -15.11 -12.98 -8.18
C ALA A 160 -15.65 -12.81 -9.61
N LEU A 161 -15.02 -13.47 -10.59
CA LEU A 161 -15.33 -13.32 -12.01
C LEU A 161 -16.07 -14.54 -12.52
N HIS A 162 -17.26 -14.34 -13.07
CA HIS A 162 -17.94 -15.35 -13.86
C HIS A 162 -17.18 -15.62 -15.18
N PRO A 163 -17.48 -16.74 -15.87
CA PRO A 163 -16.86 -17.05 -17.15
C PRO A 163 -16.97 -15.90 -18.15
N GLY A 164 -15.85 -15.51 -18.74
CA GLY A 164 -15.80 -14.43 -19.72
C GLY A 164 -15.67 -13.02 -19.13
N GLU A 165 -15.76 -12.85 -17.81
CA GLU A 165 -15.62 -11.53 -17.18
C GLU A 165 -14.15 -11.10 -17.07
N THR A 166 -13.96 -9.77 -17.04
CA THR A 166 -12.65 -9.14 -16.85
C THR A 166 -12.75 -8.10 -15.74
N TRP A 167 -11.72 -8.04 -14.91
CA TRP A 167 -11.51 -7.00 -13.92
C TRP A 167 -10.17 -6.32 -14.18
N SER A 168 -10.07 -5.02 -13.87
CA SER A 168 -8.80 -4.31 -13.98
C SER A 168 -8.68 -3.19 -12.95
N THR A 169 -7.45 -2.85 -12.61
CA THR A 169 -7.13 -1.69 -11.78
C THR A 169 -5.88 -1.00 -12.33
N THR A 170 -5.73 0.30 -12.09
CA THR A 170 -4.56 1.06 -12.55
C THR A 170 -3.90 1.80 -11.39
N LEU A 171 -2.59 1.62 -11.27
CA LEU A 171 -1.72 2.45 -10.45
C LEU A 171 -1.04 3.51 -11.33
N CYS A 172 -1.25 4.77 -10.97
CA CYS A 172 -0.61 5.95 -11.49
C CYS A 172 0.41 6.44 -10.47
N THR A 173 1.68 6.48 -10.87
CA THR A 173 2.78 7.01 -10.06
C THR A 173 3.37 8.23 -10.73
N THR A 174 3.21 9.40 -10.12
CA THR A 174 3.76 10.67 -10.60
C THR A 174 5.08 10.98 -9.87
N PHE A 175 6.11 11.31 -10.65
CA PHE A 175 7.43 11.69 -10.15
C PHE A 175 7.63 13.20 -10.27
N GLU A 176 7.67 13.87 -9.12
CA GLU A 176 7.91 15.31 -8.97
C GLU A 176 9.33 15.49 -8.48
N ARG A 177 10.28 15.52 -9.42
CA ARG A 177 11.70 15.74 -9.13
C ARG A 177 12.14 17.13 -9.53
#